data_AF-A0A0X8D357-F1
#
_entry.id   AF-A0A0X8D357-F1
#
_cell.length_a   1.000
_cell.length_b   1.000
_cell.length_c   1.000
_cell.angle_alpha   90.00
_cell.angle_beta   90.00
_cell.angle_gamma   90.00
#
_symmetry.space_group_name_H-M   'P 1'
#
loop_
_entity.id
_entity.type
_entity.pdbx_description
1 polymer ?
#
loop_
_entity_poly.entity_id
_entity_poly.type
_entity_poly.pdbx_seq_one_letter_code
_entity_poly.pdbx_strand_id
1 'polypeptide(L)' 'MATYIVNVYKREVHVSANITSRCNIEKMRDNHRVDTDVDDWSIGFNPFKRCPHCYIETNIAKEA' A
#
# COMPACT_ATOMS: atom_id res chain seq x y z
N MET A 1 5.40 -12.05 -9.26
CA MET A 1 5.94 -10.74 -8.83
C MET A 1 4.80 -10.09 -8.06
N ALA A 2 4.99 -9.77 -6.78
CA ALA A 2 3.87 -9.36 -5.94
C ALA A 2 3.26 -8.05 -6.43
N THR A 3 1.93 -8.03 -6.55
CA THR A 3 1.14 -6.88 -6.99
C THR A 3 1.06 -5.80 -5.90
N TYR A 4 1.13 -6.21 -4.63
CA TYR A 4 1.03 -5.35 -3.47
C TYR A 4 2.16 -5.60 -2.48
N ILE A 5 2.53 -4.54 -1.77
CA ILE A 5 3.46 -4.55 -0.66
C ILE A 5 2.74 -4.00 0.56
N VAL A 6 2.61 -4.82 1.59
CA VAL A 6 1.95 -4.46 2.84
C VAL A 6 3.00 -4.18 3.91
N ASN A 7 2.94 -2.99 4.49
CA ASN A 7 3.67 -2.62 5.69
C ASN A 7 2.81 -2.96 6.91
N VAL A 8 3.11 -4.07 7.56
CA VAL A 8 2.32 -4.51 8.73
C VAL A 8 2.54 -3.63 9.96
N TYR A 9 3.71 -2.98 10.07
CA TYR A 9 4.03 -2.08 11.17
C TYR A 9 3.26 -0.76 11.09
N LYS A 10 3.26 -0.11 9.92
CA LYS A 10 2.50 1.13 9.68
C LYS A 10 1.03 0.89 9.32
N ARG A 11 0.66 -0.38 9.09
CA ARG A 11 -0.66 -0.80 8.57
C ARG A 11 -0.99 -0.05 7.28
N GLU A 12 -0.08 -0.13 6.32
CA GLU A 12 -0.18 0.59 5.05
C GLU A 12 -0.02 -0.38 3.86
N VAL A 13 -0.83 -0.22 2.82
CA VAL A 13 -0.80 -1.05 1.60
C VAL A 13 -0.28 -0.22 0.43
N HIS A 14 0.65 -0.78 -0.32
CA HIS A 14 1.29 -0.16 -1.48
C HIS A 14 1.06 -1.01 -2.73
N VAL A 15 0.84 -0.39 -3.89
CA VAL A 15 0.75 -1.09 -5.18
C VAL A 15 2.14 -1.11 -5.79
N SER A 16 2.67 -2.31 -6.07
CA SER A 16 4.02 -2.49 -6.59
C SER A 16 4.25 -1.79 -7.93
N ALA A 17 3.20 -1.74 -8.77
CA ALA A 17 3.24 -1.05 -10.06
C ALA A 17 3.33 0.48 -9.97
N ASN A 18 2.99 1.06 -8.81
CA ASN A 18 2.89 2.52 -8.62
C ASN A 18 3.75 3.02 -7.45
N ILE A 19 4.83 2.29 -7.15
CA ILE A 19 5.79 2.68 -6.13
C ILE A 19 6.49 3.96 -6.56
N THR A 20 6.47 4.95 -5.68
CA THR A 20 7.27 6.17 -5.82
C THR A 20 8.26 6.28 -4.67
N SER A 21 9.28 7.13 -4.81
CA SER A 21 10.22 7.46 -3.72
C SER A 21 9.52 7.98 -2.46
N ARG A 22 8.29 8.50 -2.58
CA ARG A 22 7.46 8.96 -1.46
C ARG A 22 6.85 7.81 -0.64
N CYS A 23 6.64 6.64 -1.25
CA CYS A 23 6.14 5.45 -0.54
C CYS A 23 7.18 4.89 0.47
N ASN A 24 8.45 5.35 0.47
CA ASN A 24 9.51 5.03 1.45
C ASN A 24 9.69 3.52 1.73
N ILE A 25 9.55 2.70 0.70
CA ILE A 25 9.44 1.24 0.81
C ILE A 25 10.78 0.61 1.15
N GLU A 26 11.87 1.23 0.69
CA GLU A 26 13.24 0.90 1.06
C GLU A 26 13.55 1.07 2.55
N LYS A 27 12.75 1.86 3.28
CA LYS A 27 12.89 2.05 4.74
C LYS A 27 12.05 1.04 5.53
N MET A 28 11.27 0.20 4.86
CA MET A 28 10.57 -0.90 5.50
C MET A 28 11.57 -1.98 5.85
N ARG A 29 11.49 -2.47 7.08
CA ARG A 29 12.26 -3.65 7.50
C ARG A 29 11.62 -4.89 6.88
N ASP A 30 12.43 -5.88 6.54
CA ASP A 30 11.94 -7.12 5.92
C ASP A 30 10.90 -7.84 6.78
N ASN A 31 11.06 -7.84 8.11
CA ASN A 31 10.09 -8.43 9.03
C ASN A 31 8.75 -7.66 9.13
N HIS A 32 8.65 -6.49 8.52
CA HIS A 32 7.44 -5.67 8.45
C HIS A 32 6.85 -5.62 7.03
N ARG A 33 7.50 -6.25 6.05
CA ARG A 33 7.10 -6.24 4.65
C ARG A 33 6.44 -7.57 4.28
N VAL A 34 5.26 -7.50 3.71
CA VAL A 34 4.56 -8.66 3.13
C VAL A 34 4.29 -8.36 1.66
N ASP A 35 4.99 -9.07 0.78
CA ASP A 35 4.75 -9.06 -0.66
C ASP A 35 3.61 -10.03 -0.98
N THR A 36 2.50 -9.53 -1.53
CA THR A 36 1.29 -10.33 -1.80
C THR A 36 0.59 -9.90 -3.09
N ASP A 37 -0.19 -10.79 -3.69
CA ASP A 37 -1.06 -10.50 -4.82
C ASP A 37 -2.51 -10.21 -4.41
N VAL A 38 -2.78 -10.15 -3.10
CA VAL A 38 -4.12 -9.96 -2.53
C VAL A 38 -4.31 -8.50 -2.10
N ASP A 39 -5.26 -7.76 -2.71
CA ASP A 39 -5.61 -6.36 -2.33
C ASP A 39 -6.45 -6.28 -1.04
N ASP A 40 -6.94 -7.42 -0.54
CA ASP A 40 -7.93 -7.53 0.55
C ASP A 40 -7.41 -6.97 1.89
N TRP A 41 -6.10 -6.70 1.99
CA TRP A 41 -5.53 -5.97 3.12
C TRP A 41 -6.10 -4.55 3.25
N SER A 42 -6.62 -3.97 2.17
CA SER A 42 -7.12 -2.59 2.14
C SER A 42 -8.63 -2.44 1.91
N ILE A 43 -9.34 -3.54 1.62
CA ILE A 43 -10.79 -3.54 1.34
C ILE A 43 -11.56 -4.05 2.58
N GLY A 44 -12.66 -3.40 2.94
CA GLY A 44 -13.55 -3.83 4.05
C GLY A 44 -13.18 -3.30 5.44
N PHE A 45 -13.47 -4.08 6.49
CA PHE A 45 -13.16 -3.79 7.91
C PHE A 45 -11.66 -3.95 8.26
N ASN A 46 -10.81 -4.07 7.25
CA ASN A 46 -9.39 -4.26 7.46
C ASN A 46 -8.74 -2.91 7.84
N PRO A 47 -7.90 -2.87 8.89
CA PRO A 47 -7.45 -1.62 9.48
C PRO A 47 -6.22 -1.02 8.77
N PHE A 48 -5.89 -1.49 7.57
CA PHE A 48 -4.75 -1.00 6.80
C PHE A 48 -5.18 0.09 5.84
N LYS A 49 -4.40 1.16 5.79
CA LYS A 49 -4.66 2.31 4.93
C LYS A 49 -3.97 2.10 3.59
N ARG A 50 -4.64 2.47 2.50
CA ARG A 50 -4.01 2.57 1.18
C ARG A 50 -3.00 3.71 1.19
N CYS A 51 -1.80 3.44 0.68
CA CYS A 51 -0.78 4.46 0.58
C CYS A 51 -1.25 5.55 -0.41
N PRO A 52 -1.40 6.81 0.03
CA PRO A 52 -2.00 7.88 -0.80
C PRO A 52 -1.16 8.22 -2.03
N HIS A 53 0.13 7.89 -2.02
CA HIS A 53 1.03 8.10 -3.15
C HIS A 53 0.99 6.96 -4.17
N CYS A 54 0.73 5.76 -3.70
CA CYS A 54 0.63 4.58 -4.55
C CYS A 54 -0.84 4.42 -5.07
N TYR A 55 -1.84 5.01 -4.40
CA TYR A 55 -3.27 5.02 -4.78
C TYR A 55 -3.79 6.45 -5.09
N ILE A 56 -3.19 7.14 -6.07
CA ILE A 56 -3.54 8.53 -6.42
C ILE A 56 -4.99 8.64 -6.94
N GLU A 57 -5.47 7.64 -7.68
CA GLU A 57 -6.83 7.62 -8.25
C GLU A 57 -7.92 7.68 -7.16
N THR A 58 -7.65 7.15 -5.97
CA THR A 58 -8.62 7.16 -4.85
C THR A 58 -8.74 8.53 -4.18
N ASN A 59 -7.74 9.42 -4.35
CA ASN A 59 -7.82 10.81 -3.92
C ASN A 59 -8.55 11.68 -4.96
N ILE A 60 -8.28 11.48 -6.26
CA ILE A 60 -8.94 12.24 -7.33
C ILE A 60 -10.45 11.95 -7.37
N ALA A 61 -10.88 10.70 -7.15
CA ALA A 61 -12.30 10.35 -7.11
C ALA A 61 -13.05 10.83 -5.86
N LYS A 62 -12.36 11.32 -4.83
CA LYS A 62 -12.99 11.85 -3.60
C LYS A 62 -13.19 13.37 -3.64
N GLU A 63 -12.61 14.05 -4.63
CA GLU A 63 -12.73 15.50 -4.86
C GLU A 63 -13.58 15.84 -6.10
N ALA A 64 -14.26 14.85 -6.70
CA ALA A 64 -15.17 15.03 -7.84
C ALA A 64 -16.64 14.95 -7.43
#